data_AF-A0A420ZBC8-F1
#
_entry.id   AF-A0A420ZBC8-F1
#
_cell.length_a   1.000
_cell.length_b   1.000
_cell.length_c   1.000
_cell.angle_alpha   90.00
_cell.angle_beta   90.00
_cell.angle_gamma   90.00
#
_symmetry.space_group_name_H-M   'P 1'
#
loop_
_entity.id
_entity.type
_entity.pdbx_description
1 polymer ?
#
loop_
_entity_poly.entity_id
_entity_poly.type
_entity_poly.pdbx_seq_one_letter_code
_entity_poly.pdbx_strand_id
1 'polypeptide(L)'
;MSQYVPGISLPLLRNLGLIHRIVEKFSTKWGDYVSIERGLNWQSKSTNKHGTVPIFRGAQLSPYYLDKVTDFINISKFIRNEYDYQFKPKILNQLAIAHVQNPYPHFYLQATLDLENKLVFETISCTFVKNSSVSIKFLLAINNSKLFAWLLYKYVFSNAIRST
;
A
#
# COMPACT_ATOMS: atom_id res chain seq x y z
N MET A 1 3.43 -30.46 -26.28
CA MET A 1 3.95 -30.77 -24.93
C MET A 1 3.48 -29.68 -23.98
N SER A 2 2.40 -29.95 -23.24
CA SER A 2 1.79 -29.06 -22.25
C SER A 2 2.10 -29.66 -20.88
N GLN A 3 2.85 -28.96 -20.03
CA GLN A 3 3.04 -29.40 -18.65
C GLN A 3 1.71 -29.18 -17.90
N TYR A 4 1.03 -30.28 -17.61
CA TYR A 4 -0.17 -30.30 -16.78
C TYR A 4 0.27 -30.05 -15.33
N VAL A 5 0.00 -28.85 -14.81
CA VAL A 5 0.15 -28.55 -13.38
C VAL A 5 -1.16 -28.97 -12.70
N PRO A 6 -1.17 -30.00 -11.83
CA PRO A 6 -2.40 -30.48 -11.21
C PRO A 6 -3.05 -29.36 -10.38
N GLY A 7 -4.35 -29.13 -10.60
CA GLY A 7 -5.16 -28.18 -9.81
C GLY A 7 -5.43 -26.82 -10.44
N ILE A 8 -4.90 -26.51 -11.63
CA ILE A 8 -5.17 -25.23 -12.31
C ILE A 8 -6.19 -25.47 -13.44
N SER A 9 -7.38 -24.89 -13.32
CA SER A 9 -8.42 -25.00 -14.35
C SER A 9 -7.98 -24.36 -15.68
N LEU A 10 -8.34 -24.95 -16.81
CA LEU A 10 -8.09 -24.42 -18.17
C LEU A 10 -8.49 -22.94 -18.35
N PRO A 11 -9.63 -22.46 -17.81
CA PRO A 11 -9.98 -21.03 -17.86
C PRO A 11 -8.97 -20.13 -17.13
N LEU A 12 -8.39 -20.59 -16.01
CA LEU A 12 -7.39 -19.84 -15.26
C LEU A 12 -6.08 -19.74 -16.04
N LEU A 13 -5.63 -20.81 -16.70
CA LEU A 13 -4.46 -20.80 -17.58
C LEU A 13 -4.62 -19.83 -18.75
N ARG A 14 -5.81 -19.80 -19.38
CA ARG A 14 -6.11 -18.85 -20.46
C ARG A 14 -6.07 -17.39 -19.98
N ASN A 15 -6.60 -17.12 -18.79
CA ASN A 15 -6.59 -15.78 -18.19
C ASN A 15 -5.18 -15.30 -17.82
N LEU A 16 -4.33 -16.20 -17.30
CA LEU A 16 -2.92 -15.90 -17.03
C LEU A 16 -2.17 -15.59 -18.32
N GLY A 17 -2.43 -16.33 -19.40
CA GLY A 17 -1.85 -16.05 -20.72
C GLY A 17 -2.26 -14.68 -21.29
N LEU A 18 -3.49 -14.23 -21.05
CA LEU A 18 -3.93 -12.89 -21.43
C LEU A 18 -3.20 -11.81 -20.63
N ILE A 19 -3.12 -11.96 -19.31
CA ILE A 19 -2.42 -10.98 -18.45
C ILE A 19 -0.95 -10.89 -18.80
N HIS A 20 -0.30 -12.03 -19.04
CA HIS A 20 1.08 -12.07 -19.47
C HIS A 20 1.29 -11.20 -20.71
N ARG A 21 0.46 -11.39 -21.75
CA ARG A 21 0.52 -10.59 -22.98
C ARG A 21 0.23 -9.10 -22.75
N ILE A 22 -0.69 -8.78 -21.84
CA ILE A 22 -0.97 -7.38 -21.48
C ILE A 22 0.27 -6.77 -20.84
N VAL A 23 0.85 -7.43 -19.83
CA VAL A 23 2.03 -6.95 -19.11
C VAL A 23 3.24 -6.83 -20.04
N GLU A 24 3.44 -7.78 -20.96
CA GLU A 24 4.53 -7.73 -21.94
C GLU A 24 4.38 -6.60 -22.97
N LYS A 25 3.15 -6.16 -23.26
CA LYS A 25 2.92 -5.04 -24.18
C LYS A 25 3.34 -3.69 -23.61
N PHE A 26 3.43 -3.57 -22.28
CA PHE A 26 3.84 -2.33 -21.63
C PHE A 26 5.30 -2.44 -21.19
N SER A 27 6.13 -1.54 -21.71
CA SER A 27 7.55 -1.44 -21.32
C SER A 27 7.73 -0.90 -19.90
N THR A 28 6.79 -0.09 -19.42
CA THR A 28 6.79 0.49 -18.07
C THR A 28 5.88 -0.27 -17.13
N LYS A 29 6.35 -0.44 -15.90
CA LYS A 29 5.68 -1.15 -14.81
C LYS A 29 5.52 -0.21 -13.62
N TRP A 30 4.66 -0.58 -12.68
CA TRP A 30 4.43 0.19 -11.45
C TRP A 30 5.74 0.58 -10.73
N GLY A 31 6.68 -0.37 -10.62
CA GLY A 31 7.98 -0.15 -9.98
C GLY A 31 8.88 0.87 -10.68
N ASP A 32 8.60 1.23 -11.94
CA ASP A 32 9.35 2.27 -12.66
C ASP A 32 8.86 3.67 -12.26
N TYR A 33 7.61 3.80 -11.82
CA TYR A 33 7.02 5.07 -11.40
C TYR A 33 7.26 5.39 -9.93
N VAL A 34 7.44 4.38 -9.08
CA VAL A 34 7.51 4.58 -7.63
C VAL A 34 8.61 3.78 -6.93
N SER A 35 9.04 4.27 -5.77
CA SER A 35 9.72 3.47 -4.73
C SER A 35 8.79 3.31 -3.53
N ILE A 36 8.97 2.23 -2.77
CA ILE A 36 8.14 1.91 -1.61
C ILE A 36 9.06 1.63 -0.44
N GLU A 37 8.84 2.33 0.67
CA GLU A 37 9.52 2.10 1.94
C GLU A 37 8.48 1.75 3.01
N ARG A 38 8.85 0.97 4.03
CA ARG A 38 8.00 0.82 5.22
C ARG A 38 8.09 2.08 6.08
N GLY A 39 7.06 2.32 6.88
CA GLY A 39 7.14 3.31 7.96
C GLY A 39 8.09 2.89 9.10
N LEU A 40 8.06 3.63 10.20
CA LEU A 40 9.01 3.49 11.31
C LEU A 40 8.60 2.37 12.28
N ASN A 41 9.54 1.51 12.68
CA ASN A 41 9.34 0.51 13.72
C ASN A 41 9.57 1.10 15.12
N TRP A 42 8.73 2.07 15.49
CA TRP A 42 8.86 2.84 16.75
C TRP A 42 7.63 2.71 17.66
N GLN A 43 6.75 1.74 17.42
CA GLN A 43 5.48 1.59 18.13
C GLN A 43 5.68 1.50 19.65
N SER A 44 6.72 0.78 20.10
CA SER A 44 7.06 0.64 21.52
C SER A 44 7.61 1.92 22.18
N LYS A 45 7.92 2.95 21.38
CA LYS A 45 8.46 4.24 21.82
C LYS A 45 7.42 5.36 21.86
N SER A 46 6.21 5.06 21.37
CA SER A 46 5.10 6.02 21.30
C SER A 46 4.48 6.32 22.66
N THR A 47 3.81 7.46 22.75
CA THR A 47 3.04 7.88 23.93
C THR A 47 1.71 8.48 23.51
N ASN A 48 0.70 8.43 24.38
CA ASN A 48 -0.59 9.08 24.17
C ASN A 48 -0.58 10.55 24.65
N LYS A 49 0.57 11.07 25.08
CA LYS A 49 0.69 12.45 25.58
C LYS A 49 0.80 13.45 24.42
N HIS A 50 -0.19 14.35 24.36
CA HIS A 50 -0.16 15.53 23.51
C HIS A 50 1.01 16.46 23.87
N GLY A 51 1.64 17.08 22.87
CA GLY A 51 2.84 17.93 23.03
C GLY A 51 4.12 17.34 22.42
N THR A 52 4.03 16.17 21.80
CA THR A 52 5.10 15.55 20.99
C THR A 52 4.65 15.38 19.54
N VAL A 53 5.52 14.94 18.62
CA VAL A 53 5.23 14.90 17.18
C VAL A 53 4.19 13.80 16.90
N PRO A 54 3.11 14.06 16.14
CA PRO A 54 2.11 13.05 15.80
C PRO A 54 2.70 11.96 14.90
N ILE A 55 2.31 10.71 15.12
CA ILE A 55 2.69 9.56 14.29
C ILE A 55 1.50 8.63 14.09
N PHE A 56 1.27 8.16 12.87
CA PHE A 56 0.05 7.44 12.49
C PHE A 56 0.28 5.93 12.29
N ARG A 57 -0.72 5.13 12.66
CA ARG A 57 -0.80 3.67 12.47
C ARG A 57 -1.77 3.33 11.34
N GLY A 58 -1.68 2.09 10.85
CA GLY A 58 -2.60 1.57 9.84
C GLY A 58 -4.08 1.67 10.25
N ALA A 59 -4.39 1.61 11.55
CA ALA A 59 -5.75 1.79 12.06
C ALA A 59 -6.36 3.19 11.80
N GLN A 60 -5.53 4.19 11.50
CA GLN A 60 -5.97 5.56 11.18
C GLN A 60 -5.93 5.84 9.68
N LEU A 61 -5.55 4.85 8.87
CA LEU A 61 -5.47 5.02 7.44
C LEU A 61 -6.82 4.71 6.82
N SER A 62 -7.40 5.74 6.19
CA SER A 62 -8.65 5.63 5.44
C SER A 62 -8.42 6.00 3.98
N PRO A 63 -9.29 5.60 3.04
CA PRO A 63 -9.17 6.05 1.66
C PRO A 63 -9.21 7.57 1.59
N TYR A 64 -8.15 8.17 1.07
CA TYR A 64 -7.99 9.61 0.86
C TYR A 64 -7.83 10.50 2.11
N TYR A 65 -7.79 9.96 3.32
CA TYR A 65 -7.51 10.76 4.52
C TYR A 65 -6.88 9.93 5.65
N LEU A 66 -6.34 10.63 6.66
CA LEU A 66 -5.96 10.03 7.93
C LEU A 66 -6.95 10.44 9.00
N ASP A 67 -7.41 9.47 9.79
CA ASP A 67 -8.20 9.70 10.98
C ASP A 67 -7.41 10.40 12.08
N LYS A 68 -8.10 10.72 13.19
CA LYS A 68 -7.51 11.40 14.33
C LYS A 68 -6.28 10.66 14.87
N VAL A 69 -5.19 11.41 15.09
CA VAL A 69 -3.98 10.90 15.72
C VAL A 69 -4.24 10.41 17.15
N THR A 70 -3.61 9.29 17.51
CA THR A 70 -3.69 8.61 18.82
C THR A 70 -2.32 8.49 19.46
N ASP A 71 -1.27 8.40 18.64
CA ASP A 71 0.10 8.16 19.07
C ASP A 71 0.97 9.38 18.77
N PHE A 72 1.89 9.67 19.67
CA PHE A 72 2.86 10.74 19.54
C PHE A 72 4.26 10.24 19.88
N ILE A 73 5.28 10.88 19.30
CA ILE A 73 6.68 10.50 19.44
C ILE A 73 7.54 11.72 19.81
N ASN A 74 8.42 11.55 20.80
CA ASN A 74 9.46 12.54 21.04
C ASN A 74 10.60 12.33 20.04
N ILE A 75 10.55 13.09 18.94
CA ILE A 75 11.48 12.96 17.82
C ILE A 75 12.93 13.31 18.18
N SER A 76 13.16 14.08 19.25
CA SER A 76 14.51 14.46 19.69
C SER A 76 15.33 13.28 20.20
N LYS A 77 14.69 12.12 20.42
CA LYS A 77 15.33 10.87 20.85
C LYS A 77 15.84 10.02 19.68
N PHE A 78 15.62 10.44 18.44
CA PHE A 78 15.91 9.67 17.24
C PHE A 78 16.85 10.42 16.30
N ILE A 79 17.67 9.67 15.56
CA ILE A 79 18.59 10.25 14.58
C ILE A 79 17.78 10.66 13.34
N ARG A 80 18.01 11.88 12.83
CA ARG A 80 17.30 12.45 11.68
C ARG A 80 17.21 11.49 10.48
N ASN A 81 18.31 10.84 10.14
CA ASN A 81 18.41 9.93 9.00
C ASN A 81 17.47 8.72 9.09
N GLU A 82 17.01 8.34 10.30
CA GLU A 82 16.09 7.22 10.47
C GLU A 82 14.69 7.53 9.91
N TYR A 83 14.29 8.81 9.84
CA TYR A 83 12.93 9.20 9.49
C TYR A 83 12.82 10.26 8.39
N ASP A 84 13.94 10.90 8.02
CA ASP A 84 13.94 12.01 7.05
C ASP A 84 13.35 11.62 5.68
N TYR A 85 13.46 10.34 5.29
CA TYR A 85 12.84 9.83 4.06
C TYR A 85 11.31 10.02 4.02
N GLN A 86 10.64 10.14 5.18
CA GLN A 86 9.21 10.40 5.25
C GLN A 86 8.85 11.87 5.02
N PHE A 87 9.81 12.80 5.07
CA PHE A 87 9.55 14.24 4.96
C PHE A 87 9.58 14.74 3.53
N LYS A 88 8.76 14.11 2.69
CA LYS A 88 8.49 14.50 1.31
C LYS A 88 7.11 13.97 0.88
N PRO A 89 6.50 14.55 -0.17
CA PRO A 89 5.21 14.08 -0.70
C PRO A 89 5.20 12.57 -0.93
N LYS A 90 4.20 11.88 -0.37
CA LYS A 90 4.13 10.41 -0.41
C LYS A 90 2.70 9.90 -0.36
N ILE A 91 2.47 8.75 -0.96
CA ILE A 91 1.22 8.00 -0.77
C ILE A 91 1.44 7.03 0.39
N LEU A 92 0.56 7.08 1.37
CA LEU A 92 0.50 6.15 2.49
C LEU A 92 -0.43 5.00 2.10
N ASN A 93 0.03 3.76 2.22
CA ASN A 93 -0.78 2.57 1.91
C ASN A 93 -0.82 1.61 3.09
N GLN A 94 -1.96 0.96 3.30
CA GLN A 94 -2.08 -0.11 4.28
C GLN A 94 -1.10 -1.24 3.95
N LEU A 95 -0.41 -1.77 4.96
CA LEU A 95 0.47 -2.91 4.76
C LEU A 95 -0.31 -4.24 4.77
N ALA A 96 -1.27 -4.37 5.70
CA ALA A 96 -2.18 -5.50 5.77
C ALA A 96 -3.44 -5.18 4.99
N ILE A 97 -3.65 -5.87 3.86
CA ILE A 97 -4.82 -5.63 3.02
C ILE A 97 -6.05 -6.29 3.65
N ALA A 98 -7.08 -5.48 3.94
CA ALA A 98 -8.34 -5.96 4.48
C ALA A 98 -9.08 -6.82 3.44
N HIS A 99 -9.36 -8.06 3.81
CA HIS A 99 -10.23 -8.94 3.04
C HIS A 99 -11.66 -8.83 3.56
N VAL A 100 -12.54 -8.28 2.72
CA VAL A 100 -13.96 -8.14 3.02
C VAL A 100 -14.72 -9.29 2.37
N GLN A 101 -15.50 -10.04 3.16
CA GLN A 101 -16.29 -11.20 2.67
C GLN A 101 -17.68 -10.82 2.17
N ASN A 102 -18.26 -9.72 2.67
CA ASN A 102 -19.64 -9.29 2.37
C ASN A 102 -19.64 -7.90 1.70
N PRO A 103 -20.52 -7.63 0.73
CA PRO A 103 -21.53 -8.54 0.15
C PRO A 103 -20.95 -9.61 -0.78
N TYR A 104 -19.66 -9.53 -1.11
CA TYR A 104 -18.91 -10.55 -1.83
C TYR A 104 -17.41 -10.47 -1.46
N PRO A 105 -16.61 -11.52 -1.66
CA PRO A 105 -15.17 -11.50 -1.37
C PRO A 105 -14.40 -10.50 -2.24
N HIS A 106 -13.78 -9.51 -1.60
CA HIS A 106 -12.90 -8.53 -2.25
C HIS A 106 -11.87 -7.96 -1.30
N PHE A 107 -10.82 -7.36 -1.85
CA PHE A 107 -9.93 -6.52 -1.08
C PHE A 107 -10.47 -5.10 -0.98
N TYR A 108 -10.40 -4.56 0.23
CA TYR A 108 -10.62 -3.16 0.48
C TYR A 108 -9.25 -2.49 0.59
N LEU A 109 -8.91 -1.65 -0.37
CA LEU A 109 -7.65 -0.91 -0.40
C LEU A 109 -7.83 0.45 0.25
N GLN A 110 -6.89 0.82 1.11
CA GLN A 110 -6.84 2.12 1.77
C GLN A 110 -5.49 2.77 1.49
N ALA A 111 -5.54 3.90 0.81
CA ALA A 111 -4.38 4.75 0.61
C ALA A 111 -4.76 6.23 0.69
N THR A 112 -3.84 7.06 1.17
CA THR A 112 -4.01 8.51 1.24
C THR A 112 -2.75 9.25 0.81
N LEU A 113 -2.91 10.48 0.33
CA LEU A 113 -1.81 11.33 -0.05
C LEU A 113 -1.39 12.19 1.15
N ASP A 114 -0.12 12.13 1.50
CA ASP A 114 0.48 13.01 2.49
C ASP A 114 1.38 14.04 1.81
N LEU A 115 1.01 15.31 2.00
CA LEU A 115 1.77 16.49 1.57
C LEU A 115 2.32 17.27 2.78
N GLU A 116 2.01 16.84 4.01
CA GLU A 116 2.29 17.57 5.24
C GLU A 116 3.41 16.89 6.06
N ASN A 117 4.16 15.96 5.45
CA ASN A 117 5.30 15.29 6.07
C ASN A 117 4.93 14.54 7.37
N LYS A 118 3.75 13.91 7.41
CA LYS A 118 3.29 13.14 8.57
C LYS A 118 4.18 11.91 8.78
N LEU A 119 4.52 11.64 10.04
CA LEU A 119 5.21 10.41 10.42
C LEU A 119 4.24 9.23 10.46
N VAL A 120 4.66 8.07 10.00
CA VAL A 120 3.89 6.84 10.06
C VAL A 120 4.72 5.67 10.58
N PHE A 121 4.06 4.77 11.32
CA PHE A 121 4.65 3.51 11.73
C PHE A 121 4.75 2.51 10.56
N GLU A 122 5.55 1.47 10.73
CA GLU A 122 5.73 0.38 9.75
C GLU A 122 4.45 -0.37 9.37
N THR A 123 3.36 -0.19 10.11
CA THR A 123 2.01 -0.66 9.72
C THR A 123 1.46 0.03 8.47
N ILE A 124 2.09 1.12 8.04
CA ILE A 124 1.82 1.87 6.82
C ILE A 124 3.08 1.83 5.95
N SER A 125 2.92 1.64 4.65
CA SER A 125 4.00 1.82 3.68
C SER A 125 3.93 3.20 3.02
N CYS A 126 5.09 3.77 2.75
CA CYS A 126 5.29 5.05 2.08
C CYS A 126 5.69 4.81 0.61
N THR A 127 4.85 5.20 -0.32
CA THR A 127 5.14 5.17 -1.76
C THR A 127 5.56 6.56 -2.23
N PHE A 128 6.73 6.65 -2.85
CA PHE A 128 7.31 7.89 -3.38
C PHE A 128 7.39 7.83 -4.90
N VAL A 129 7.03 8.93 -5.55
CA VAL A 129 7.10 9.03 -7.01
C VAL A 129 8.54 9.25 -7.45
N LYS A 130 9.02 8.43 -8.40
CA LYS A 130 10.38 8.50 -8.95
C LYS A 130 10.55 9.58 -10.01
N ASN A 131 9.51 9.83 -10.81
CA ASN A 131 9.52 10.82 -11.89
C ASN A 131 8.13 11.46 -12.08
N SER A 132 8.09 12.68 -12.63
CA SER A 132 6.86 13.46 -12.79
C SER A 132 6.04 13.09 -14.04
N SER A 133 6.36 12.00 -14.74
CA SER A 133 5.61 11.57 -15.95
C SER A 133 4.16 11.19 -15.62
N VAL A 134 3.90 10.84 -14.36
CA VAL A 134 2.57 10.50 -13.84
C VAL A 134 2.31 11.29 -12.57
N SER A 135 1.10 11.86 -12.46
CA SER A 135 0.68 12.59 -11.26
C SER A 135 0.58 11.66 -10.05
N ILE A 136 1.10 12.08 -8.90
CA ILE A 136 0.95 11.37 -7.63
C ILE A 136 -0.53 11.13 -7.27
N LYS A 137 -1.43 12.04 -7.66
CA LYS A 137 -2.88 11.89 -7.46
C LYS A 137 -3.47 10.78 -8.32
N PHE A 138 -2.93 10.56 -9.52
CA PHE A 138 -3.34 9.46 -10.38
C PHE A 138 -2.89 8.11 -9.80
N LEU A 139 -1.64 8.04 -9.30
CA LEU A 139 -1.14 6.86 -8.59
C LEU A 139 -1.96 6.56 -7.32
N LEU A 140 -2.35 7.59 -6.56
CA LEU A 140 -3.26 7.45 -5.43
C LEU A 140 -4.62 6.87 -5.85
N ALA A 141 -5.16 7.31 -6.98
CA ALA A 141 -6.43 6.81 -7.51
C ALA A 141 -6.34 5.32 -7.86
N ILE A 142 -5.22 4.87 -8.43
CA ILE A 142 -4.96 3.44 -8.69
C ILE A 142 -4.99 2.65 -7.38
N ASN A 143 -4.28 3.13 -6.34
CA ASN A 143 -4.17 2.45 -5.04
C ASN A 143 -5.49 2.38 -4.25
N ASN A 144 -6.52 3.14 -4.62
CA ASN A 144 -7.86 3.03 -4.05
C ASN A 144 -8.90 2.46 -5.04
N SER A 145 -8.48 2.04 -6.24
CA SER A 145 -9.43 1.63 -7.29
C SER A 145 -9.93 0.20 -7.09
N LYS A 146 -11.23 -0.02 -7.38
CA LYS A 146 -11.85 -1.36 -7.36
C LYS A 146 -11.20 -2.29 -8.38
N LEU A 147 -10.80 -1.78 -9.54
CA LEU A 147 -10.12 -2.56 -10.58
C LEU A 147 -8.78 -3.10 -10.08
N PHE A 148 -7.96 -2.25 -9.44
CA PHE A 148 -6.68 -2.68 -8.91
C PHE A 148 -6.86 -3.65 -7.73
N ALA A 149 -7.82 -3.39 -6.84
CA ALA A 149 -8.18 -4.31 -5.77
C ALA A 149 -8.58 -5.70 -6.30
N TRP A 150 -9.38 -5.74 -7.36
CA TRP A 150 -9.78 -6.97 -8.03
C TRP A 150 -8.60 -7.70 -8.66
N LEU A 151 -7.69 -6.98 -9.34
CA LEU A 151 -6.48 -7.57 -9.92
C LEU A 151 -5.57 -8.19 -8.85
N LEU A 152 -5.34 -7.47 -7.75
CA LEU A 152 -4.57 -7.99 -6.62
C LEU A 152 -5.21 -9.24 -6.04
N TYR A 153 -6.52 -9.17 -5.74
CA TYR A 153 -7.27 -10.29 -5.20
C TYR A 153 -7.20 -11.52 -6.09
N LYS A 154 -7.42 -11.34 -7.40
CA LYS A 154 -7.53 -12.45 -8.35
C LYS A 154 -6.20 -13.08 -8.73
N TYR A 155 -5.16 -12.27 -8.92
CA TYR A 155 -3.92 -12.70 -9.59
C TYR A 155 -2.67 -12.64 -8.72
N VAL A 156 -2.64 -11.79 -7.69
CA VAL A 156 -1.50 -11.76 -6.76
C VAL A 156 -1.75 -12.66 -5.57
N PHE A 157 -2.97 -12.62 -5.02
CA PHE A 157 -3.34 -13.41 -3.87
C PHE A 157 -4.12 -14.68 -4.23
N SER A 158 -4.43 -14.91 -5.52
CA SER A 158 -5.13 -16.12 -5.99
C SER A 158 -6.45 -16.40 -5.25
N ASN A 159 -7.17 -15.33 -4.84
CA ASN A 159 -8.37 -15.39 -3.98
C ASN A 159 -8.12 -16.00 -2.58
N ALA A 160 -6.87 -16.01 -2.11
CA ALA A 160 -6.54 -16.53 -0.79
C ALA A 160 -7.20 -15.68 0.30
N ILE A 161 -7.94 -16.36 1.17
CA ILE A 161 -8.44 -15.77 2.41
C ILE A 161 -7.28 -15.79 3.41
N ARG A 162 -6.80 -14.61 3.77
CA ARG A 162 -5.91 -14.45 4.94
C ARG A 162 -6.78 -13.95 6.08
N SER A 163 -6.98 -14.77 7.10
CA SER A 163 -7.53 -14.32 8.38
C SER A 163 -6.47 -13.43 9.04
N THR A 164 -6.82 -12.18 9.31
CA THR A 164 -6.09 -11.32 10.27
C THR A 164 -6.68 -11.49 11.65
#